data_AF-A0A5N6TST0-F1
#
_entry.id   AF-A0A5N6TST0-F1
#
_cell.length_a   1.000
_cell.length_b   1.000
_cell.length_c   1.000
_cell.angle_alpha   90.00
_cell.angle_beta   90.00
_cell.angle_gamma   90.00
#
_symmetry.space_group_name_H-M   'P 1'
#
loop_
_entity.id
_entity.type
_entity.pdbx_description
1 polymer ?
#
loop_
_entity_poly.entity_id
_entity_poly.type
_entity_poly.pdbx_seq_one_letter_code
_entity_poly.pdbx_strand_id
1 'polypeptide(L)'
;MASIARQSSLLRQTCLSAFRSPFAAKNGAGVSQVVAFHASSKKQILPPLPQSIQGTMNDPAPIPTPHPSEGSYHWTFERVISAGLVPLTIAPFAAGSLNPVMDAVLCSFIVLHSHIGFQAAIIDYFPGRRVPKTRTFCNWLLRGFTLTTAIGLYEFETNDVGVTEALKRVWKA
;
A
#
# COMPACT_ATOMS: atom_id res chain seq x y z
N MET A 1 64.28 -50.73 -58.98
CA MET A 1 63.47 -51.04 -60.18
C MET A 1 62.23 -50.16 -60.11
N ALA A 2 62.33 -48.91 -60.57
CA ALA A 2 62.25 -48.44 -61.96
C ALA A 2 60.80 -48.19 -62.39
N SER A 3 60.50 -46.93 -62.66
CA SER A 3 59.53 -46.37 -63.64
C SER A 3 58.81 -45.17 -63.04
N ILE A 4 59.37 -43.96 -63.16
CA ILE A 4 59.25 -43.05 -64.33
C ILE A 4 57.86 -42.41 -64.42
N ALA A 5 57.84 -41.20 -63.87
CA ALA A 5 57.18 -39.98 -64.30
C ALA A 5 56.28 -40.02 -65.55
N ARG A 6 55.14 -39.35 -65.45
CA ARG A 6 54.59 -38.55 -66.54
C ARG A 6 54.36 -37.11 -66.04
N GLN A 7 55.14 -36.19 -66.60
CA GLN A 7 54.91 -34.75 -66.54
C GLN A 7 53.87 -34.38 -67.60
N SER A 8 52.97 -33.46 -67.28
CA SER A 8 52.52 -32.44 -68.24
C SER A 8 51.88 -31.27 -67.50
N SER A 9 52.57 -30.16 -67.64
CA SER A 9 52.25 -28.79 -67.25
C SER A 9 51.05 -28.24 -68.01
N LEU A 10 50.12 -27.55 -67.34
CA LEU A 10 49.48 -26.35 -67.91
C LEU A 10 49.08 -25.36 -66.80
N LEU A 11 49.65 -24.16 -66.92
CA LEU A 11 49.03 -22.86 -66.69
C LEU A 11 48.45 -22.55 -65.30
N ARG A 12 49.31 -21.86 -64.54
CA ARG A 12 49.03 -20.61 -63.84
C ARG A 12 47.73 -19.91 -64.32
N GLN A 13 46.70 -19.96 -63.50
CA GLN A 13 45.69 -18.89 -63.42
C GLN A 13 45.68 -18.35 -62.00
N THR A 14 46.25 -17.16 -61.88
CA THR A 14 46.18 -16.27 -60.73
C THR A 14 44.76 -15.72 -60.60
N CYS A 15 44.04 -16.15 -59.56
CA CYS A 15 42.89 -15.42 -59.04
C CYS A 15 43.03 -15.42 -57.51
N LEU A 16 43.49 -14.31 -56.94
CA LEU A 16 43.40 -14.06 -55.50
C LEU A 16 41.92 -14.12 -55.11
N SER A 17 41.47 -15.24 -54.52
CA SER A 17 40.18 -15.28 -53.86
C SER A 17 40.29 -14.48 -52.57
N ALA A 18 39.93 -13.20 -52.63
CA ALA A 18 39.66 -12.42 -51.44
C ALA A 18 38.57 -13.16 -50.64
N PHE A 19 38.93 -13.73 -49.49
CA PHE A 19 37.96 -14.14 -48.49
C PHE A 19 37.27 -12.87 -47.96
N ARG A 20 36.27 -12.38 -48.71
CA ARG A 20 35.24 -11.54 -48.12
C ARG A 20 34.43 -12.46 -47.23
N SER A 21 34.76 -12.46 -45.95
CA SER A 21 33.81 -12.91 -44.92
C SER A 21 32.47 -12.27 -45.27
N PRO A 22 31.39 -13.04 -45.50
CA PRO A 22 30.09 -12.42 -45.46
C PRO A 22 29.98 -11.86 -44.04
N PHE A 23 29.91 -10.54 -43.91
CA PHE A 23 29.22 -9.96 -42.78
C PHE A 23 27.83 -10.58 -42.85
N ALA A 24 27.63 -11.65 -42.08
CA ALA A 24 26.32 -12.18 -41.81
C ALA A 24 25.60 -11.05 -41.08
N ALA A 25 24.94 -10.20 -41.88
CA ALA A 25 23.89 -9.33 -41.42
C ALA A 25 22.79 -10.25 -40.89
N LYS A 26 23.00 -10.75 -39.67
CA LYS A 26 21.93 -11.23 -38.82
C LYS A 26 21.13 -9.98 -38.43
N ASN A 27 20.35 -9.50 -39.39
CA ASN A 27 19.09 -8.83 -39.12
C ASN A 27 18.18 -9.88 -38.49
N GLY A 28 18.50 -10.23 -37.23
CA GLY A 28 17.64 -11.00 -36.36
C GLY A 28 16.47 -10.10 -36.02
N ALA A 29 15.37 -10.38 -36.70
CA ALA A 29 14.03 -9.86 -36.48
C ALA A 29 13.83 -9.25 -35.08
N GLY A 30 13.52 -7.95 -35.05
CA GLY A 30 12.51 -7.38 -34.16
C GLY A 30 12.56 -7.75 -32.69
N VAL A 31 13.74 -7.86 -32.07
CA VAL A 31 13.81 -7.78 -30.61
C VAL A 31 13.67 -6.31 -30.25
N SER A 32 12.41 -5.86 -30.13
CA SER A 32 12.12 -4.69 -29.30
C SER A 32 12.64 -5.04 -27.91
N GLN A 33 13.87 -4.64 -27.61
CA GLN A 33 14.37 -4.57 -26.25
C GLN A 33 13.47 -3.54 -25.59
N VAL A 34 12.35 -3.98 -25.04
CA VAL A 34 11.52 -3.16 -24.16
C VAL A 34 12.40 -2.91 -22.95
N VAL A 35 13.19 -1.83 -23.01
CA VAL A 35 13.95 -1.32 -21.89
C VAL A 35 12.91 -0.84 -20.90
N ALA A 36 12.63 -1.65 -19.88
CA ALA A 36 11.84 -1.19 -18.76
C ALA A 36 12.65 -0.08 -18.08
N PHE A 37 12.22 1.18 -18.23
CA PHE A 37 12.79 2.34 -17.53
C PHE A 37 12.45 2.34 -16.03
N HIS A 38 12.41 1.18 -15.39
CA HIS A 38 12.19 1.03 -13.97
C HIS A 38 13.51 0.58 -13.33
N ALA A 39 14.17 1.50 -12.62
CA ALA A 39 15.35 1.20 -11.81
C ALA A 39 15.04 0.31 -10.59
N SER A 40 13.75 0.10 -10.27
CA SER A 40 13.30 -0.73 -9.15
C SER A 40 12.63 -2.03 -9.61
N SER A 41 12.92 -3.12 -8.91
CA SER A 41 12.27 -4.41 -9.14
C SER A 41 10.78 -4.33 -8.87
N LYS A 42 9.94 -4.73 -9.83
CA LYS A 42 8.48 -4.82 -9.67
C LYS A 42 8.12 -5.87 -8.61
N LYS A 43 7.77 -5.43 -7.40
CA LYS A 43 7.15 -6.31 -6.38
C LYS A 43 5.64 -6.35 -6.62
N GLN A 44 5.12 -7.46 -7.13
CA GLN A 44 3.67 -7.67 -7.23
C GLN A 44 3.12 -8.10 -5.87
N ILE A 45 2.93 -7.14 -4.98
CA ILE A 45 2.22 -7.36 -3.72
C ILE A 45 0.74 -7.59 -4.08
N LEU A 46 0.22 -8.77 -3.74
CA LEU A 46 -1.15 -9.19 -4.04
C LEU A 46 -1.45 -9.19 -5.56
N PRO A 47 -0.85 -10.09 -6.36
CA PRO A 47 -1.20 -10.22 -7.78
C PRO A 47 -2.70 -10.55 -7.96
N PRO A 48 -3.34 -10.21 -9.08
CA PRO A 48 -4.76 -10.52 -9.29
C PRO A 48 -5.01 -12.03 -9.12
N LEU A 49 -6.12 -12.37 -8.47
CA LEU A 49 -6.55 -13.77 -8.38
C LEU A 49 -6.93 -14.29 -9.77
N PRO A 50 -6.89 -15.62 -10.01
CA PRO A 50 -7.45 -16.21 -11.21
C PRO A 50 -8.88 -15.73 -11.45
N GLN A 51 -9.17 -15.27 -12.67
CA GLN A 51 -10.50 -14.80 -13.04
C GLN A 51 -11.42 -16.02 -13.25
N SER A 52 -12.11 -16.43 -12.19
CA SER A 52 -13.16 -17.46 -12.25
C SER A 52 -14.53 -16.79 -12.29
N ILE A 53 -15.38 -17.18 -13.24
CA ILE A 53 -16.80 -16.82 -13.21
C ILE A 53 -17.44 -17.64 -12.09
N GLN A 54 -18.02 -16.95 -11.10
CA GLN A 54 -18.78 -17.55 -10.02
C GLN A 54 -20.26 -17.33 -10.35
N GLY A 55 -21.00 -18.39 -10.70
CA GLY A 55 -22.39 -18.33 -11.14
C GLY A 55 -22.57 -18.31 -12.67
N THR A 56 -23.79 -18.04 -13.12
CA THR A 56 -24.20 -17.91 -14.53
C THR A 56 -24.30 -16.44 -14.95
N MET A 57 -24.46 -16.18 -16.26
CA MET A 57 -24.65 -14.82 -16.80
C MET A 57 -25.90 -14.11 -16.24
N ASN A 58 -26.89 -14.88 -15.79
CA ASN A 58 -28.16 -14.35 -15.29
C ASN A 58 -28.25 -14.34 -13.75
N ASP A 59 -27.20 -14.78 -13.05
CA ASP A 59 -27.21 -14.79 -11.59
C ASP A 59 -26.93 -13.38 -11.06
N PRO A 60 -27.76 -12.85 -10.13
CA PRO A 60 -27.50 -11.56 -9.52
C PRO A 60 -26.20 -11.60 -8.71
N ALA A 61 -25.47 -10.48 -8.68
CA ALA A 61 -24.29 -10.34 -7.83
C ALA A 61 -24.67 -10.59 -6.35
N PRO A 62 -23.86 -11.32 -5.58
CA PRO A 62 -24.18 -11.60 -4.19
C PRO A 62 -24.20 -10.30 -3.38
N ILE A 63 -25.34 -10.00 -2.77
CA ILE A 63 -25.54 -8.84 -1.90
C ILE A 63 -25.19 -9.28 -0.47
N PRO A 64 -24.24 -8.59 0.21
CA PRO A 64 -23.97 -8.89 1.61
C PRO A 64 -25.21 -8.58 2.47
N THR A 65 -25.43 -9.37 3.51
CA THR A 65 -26.55 -9.17 4.44
C THR A 65 -26.42 -7.79 5.11
N PRO A 66 -27.43 -6.90 5.00
CA PRO A 66 -27.35 -5.57 5.58
C PRO A 66 -27.38 -5.66 7.11
N HIS A 67 -26.53 -4.88 7.77
CA HIS A 67 -26.55 -4.72 9.22
C HIS A 67 -26.42 -3.24 9.59
N PRO A 68 -27.34 -2.65 10.38
CA PRO A 68 -27.31 -1.22 10.70
C PRO A 68 -26.01 -0.74 11.35
N SER A 69 -25.35 -1.58 12.15
CA SER A 69 -24.07 -1.23 12.80
C SER A 69 -22.88 -1.19 11.83
N GLU A 70 -23.03 -1.70 10.61
CA GLU A 70 -22.01 -1.65 9.55
C GLU A 70 -22.39 -0.63 8.47
N GLY A 71 -23.52 0.07 8.65
CA GLY A 71 -24.10 0.99 7.68
C GLY A 71 -24.51 2.31 8.32
N SER A 72 -25.83 2.55 8.41
CA SER A 72 -26.38 3.86 8.79
C SER A 72 -25.96 4.32 10.18
N TYR A 73 -26.01 3.46 11.20
CA TYR A 73 -25.62 3.86 12.56
C TYR A 73 -24.14 4.16 12.68
N HIS A 74 -23.29 3.37 12.01
CA HIS A 74 -21.86 3.63 11.97
C HIS A 74 -21.56 4.98 11.32
N TRP A 75 -22.17 5.24 10.17
CA TRP A 75 -22.01 6.51 9.46
C TRP A 75 -22.47 7.71 10.31
N THR A 76 -23.65 7.64 10.92
CA THR A 76 -24.16 8.72 11.76
C THR A 76 -23.23 8.95 12.97
N PHE A 77 -22.78 7.89 13.62
CA PHE A 77 -21.86 7.97 14.75
C PHE A 77 -20.54 8.67 14.35
N GLU A 78 -19.93 8.27 13.24
CA GLU A 78 -18.73 8.92 12.72
C GLU A 78 -18.92 10.42 12.48
N ARG A 79 -20.05 10.80 11.87
CA ARG A 79 -20.34 12.20 11.59
C ARG A 79 -20.53 12.99 12.89
N VAL A 80 -21.19 12.43 13.90
CA VAL A 80 -21.36 13.06 15.22
C VAL A 80 -20.00 13.28 15.90
N ILE A 81 -19.13 12.26 15.94
CA ILE A 81 -17.79 12.40 16.53
C ILE A 81 -16.97 13.45 15.77
N SER A 82 -16.98 13.41 14.44
CA SER A 82 -16.20 14.34 13.61
C SER A 82 -16.71 15.78 13.72
N ALA A 83 -18.04 15.98 13.69
CA ALA A 83 -18.65 17.30 13.87
C ALA A 83 -18.44 17.83 15.28
N GLY A 84 -18.48 16.97 16.30
CA GLY A 84 -18.21 17.34 17.70
C GLY A 84 -16.76 17.74 17.96
N LEU A 85 -15.79 17.16 17.23
CA LEU A 85 -14.39 17.56 17.34
C LEU A 85 -14.12 19.01 16.91
N VAL A 86 -14.91 19.55 15.98
CA VAL A 86 -14.73 20.93 15.48
C VAL A 86 -14.81 21.97 16.61
N PRO A 87 -15.91 22.07 17.39
CA PRO A 87 -15.94 23.01 18.52
C PRO A 87 -14.98 22.62 19.65
N LEU A 88 -14.76 21.33 19.90
CA LEU A 88 -13.86 20.87 20.97
C LEU A 88 -12.40 21.27 20.73
N THR A 89 -11.95 21.33 19.48
CA THR A 89 -10.59 21.78 19.14
C THR A 89 -10.45 23.30 19.20
N ILE A 90 -11.54 24.06 19.09
CA ILE A 90 -11.55 25.53 19.20
C ILE A 90 -11.66 25.98 20.66
N ALA A 91 -12.40 25.24 21.49
CA ALA A 91 -12.67 25.59 22.89
C ALA A 91 -11.42 25.96 23.73
N PRO A 92 -10.27 25.26 23.64
CA PRO A 92 -9.07 25.63 24.39
C PRO A 92 -8.54 27.02 24.06
N PHE A 93 -8.70 27.46 22.82
CA PHE A 93 -8.22 28.78 22.38
C PHE A 93 -9.12 29.92 22.86
N ALA A 94 -10.43 29.66 23.00
CA ALA A 94 -11.41 30.66 23.43
C ALA A 94 -11.48 30.81 24.96
N ALA A 95 -11.33 29.71 25.70
CA ALA A 95 -11.54 29.68 27.15
C ALA A 95 -10.24 29.72 27.98
N GLY A 96 -9.05 29.59 27.36
CA GLY A 96 -7.78 29.54 28.07
C GLY A 96 -7.45 28.15 28.61
N SER A 97 -6.68 28.06 29.72
CA SER A 97 -6.33 26.77 30.34
C SER A 97 -7.61 26.00 30.69
N LEU A 98 -7.87 24.91 29.98
CA LEU A 98 -9.13 24.20 30.09
C LEU A 98 -9.23 23.38 31.39
N ASN A 99 -10.47 23.16 31.83
CA ASN A 99 -10.81 22.24 32.90
C ASN A 99 -10.47 20.78 32.49
N PRO A 100 -9.91 19.94 33.39
CA PRO A 100 -9.60 18.53 33.12
C PRO A 100 -10.74 17.73 32.47
N VAL A 101 -12.00 18.03 32.82
CA VAL A 101 -13.17 17.39 32.20
C VAL A 101 -13.25 17.68 30.71
N MET A 102 -12.95 18.92 30.29
CA MET A 102 -13.01 19.28 28.89
C MET A 102 -11.87 18.64 28.10
N ASP A 103 -10.68 18.58 28.69
CA ASP A 103 -9.53 17.92 28.08
C ASP A 103 -9.77 16.41 27.94
N ALA A 104 -10.34 15.76 28.96
CA ALA A 104 -10.76 14.36 28.90
C ALA A 104 -11.81 14.09 27.79
N VAL A 105 -12.77 14.99 27.59
CA VAL A 105 -13.76 14.88 26.51
C VAL A 105 -13.10 15.06 25.14
N LEU A 106 -12.22 16.05 24.98
CA LEU A 106 -11.45 16.25 23.75
C LEU A 106 -10.61 15.01 23.42
N CYS A 107 -9.86 14.51 24.40
CA CYS A 107 -9.05 13.30 24.30
C CYS A 107 -9.89 12.08 23.90
N SER A 108 -11.06 11.89 24.53
CA SER A 108 -11.96 10.78 24.23
C SER A 108 -12.45 10.83 22.77
N PHE A 109 -12.85 12.01 22.29
CA PHE A 109 -13.27 12.19 20.90
C PHE A 109 -12.13 11.95 19.91
N ILE A 110 -10.91 12.41 20.21
CA ILE A 110 -9.73 12.17 19.38
C ILE A 110 -9.42 10.68 19.28
N VAL A 111 -9.45 9.94 20.39
CA VAL A 111 -9.21 8.50 20.42
C VAL A 111 -10.27 7.75 19.59
N LEU A 112 -11.55 8.07 19.78
CA LEU A 112 -12.65 7.45 19.04
C LEU A 112 -12.56 7.75 17.54
N HIS A 113 -12.36 9.03 17.15
CA HIS A 113 -12.21 9.43 15.75
C HIS A 113 -11.04 8.71 15.09
N SER A 114 -9.89 8.64 15.78
CA SER A 114 -8.70 7.95 15.29
C SER A 114 -8.93 6.45 15.14
N HIS A 115 -9.59 5.80 16.11
CA HIS A 115 -9.91 4.38 16.03
C HIS A 115 -10.74 4.07 14.78
N ILE A 116 -11.79 4.85 14.54
CA ILE A 116 -12.68 4.63 13.38
C ILE A 116 -11.93 4.89 12.07
N GLY A 117 -11.14 5.97 11.99
CA GLY A 117 -10.34 6.30 10.82
C GLY A 117 -9.32 5.21 10.47
N PHE A 118 -8.61 4.68 11.47
CA PHE A 118 -7.69 3.56 11.26
C PHE A 118 -8.42 2.26 10.91
N GLN A 119 -9.60 2.00 11.48
CA GLN A 119 -10.41 0.85 11.12
C GLN A 119 -10.83 0.92 9.64
N ALA A 120 -11.26 2.09 9.16
CA ALA A 120 -11.59 2.31 7.75
C ALA A 120 -10.37 2.03 6.84
N ALA A 121 -9.20 2.58 7.19
CA ALA A 121 -7.96 2.31 6.45
C ALA A 121 -7.61 0.79 6.43
N ILE A 122 -7.80 0.08 7.55
CA ILE A 122 -7.56 -1.37 7.58
C ILE A 122 -8.53 -2.11 6.65
N ILE A 123 -9.81 -1.73 6.64
CA ILE A 123 -10.82 -2.37 5.79
C ILE A 123 -10.51 -2.18 4.31
N ASP A 124 -10.07 -0.98 3.92
CA ASP A 124 -9.77 -0.61 2.53
C ASP A 124 -8.50 -1.29 2.01
N TYR A 125 -7.42 -1.28 2.80
CA TYR A 125 -6.12 -1.76 2.35
C TYR A 125 -5.85 -3.25 2.62
N PHE A 126 -6.53 -3.85 3.60
CA PHE A 126 -6.38 -5.28 3.93
C PHE A 126 -7.69 -6.05 3.67
N PRO A 127 -7.96 -6.41 2.40
CA PRO A 127 -9.19 -7.10 2.03
C PRO A 127 -9.28 -8.47 2.72
N GLY A 128 -10.36 -8.69 3.47
CA GLY A 128 -10.55 -9.90 4.28
C GLY A 128 -10.58 -11.20 3.46
N ARG A 129 -11.01 -11.12 2.19
CA ARG A 129 -11.01 -12.27 1.26
C ARG A 129 -9.61 -12.70 0.82
N ARG A 130 -8.61 -11.81 0.90
CA ARG A 130 -7.25 -12.03 0.37
C ARG A 130 -6.23 -12.20 1.48
N VAL A 131 -6.33 -11.40 2.54
CA VAL A 131 -5.37 -11.35 3.65
C VAL A 131 -6.07 -11.39 5.02
N PRO A 132 -6.89 -12.43 5.29
CA PRO A 132 -7.70 -12.48 6.52
C PRO A 132 -6.85 -12.44 7.79
N LYS A 133 -5.70 -13.14 7.82
CA LYS A 133 -4.79 -13.16 8.98
C LYS A 133 -4.20 -11.78 9.26
N THR A 134 -3.73 -11.09 8.23
CA THR A 134 -3.18 -9.73 8.35
C THR A 134 -4.24 -8.75 8.82
N ARG A 135 -5.45 -8.79 8.23
CA ARG A 135 -6.57 -7.95 8.66
C ARG A 135 -6.91 -8.18 10.13
N THR A 136 -7.02 -9.44 10.56
CA THR A 136 -7.30 -9.79 11.96
C THR A 136 -6.20 -9.29 12.90
N PHE A 137 -4.93 -9.47 12.53
CA PHE A 137 -3.80 -8.94 13.30
C PHE A 137 -3.87 -7.41 13.42
N CYS A 138 -4.05 -6.69 12.32
CA CYS A 138 -4.18 -5.24 12.32
C CYS A 138 -5.34 -4.74 13.18
N ASN A 139 -6.49 -5.43 13.16
CA ASN A 139 -7.63 -5.07 14.03
C ASN A 139 -7.32 -5.25 15.51
N TRP A 140 -6.66 -6.35 15.89
CA TRP A 140 -6.25 -6.55 17.29
C TRP A 140 -5.18 -5.55 17.73
N LEU A 141 -4.23 -5.27 16.84
CA LEU A 141 -3.21 -4.24 17.06
C LEU A 141 -3.85 -2.87 17.28
N LEU A 142 -4.81 -2.49 16.43
CA LEU A 142 -5.56 -1.25 16.55
C LEU A 142 -6.29 -1.16 17.90
N ARG A 143 -6.98 -2.23 18.32
CA ARG A 143 -7.65 -2.28 19.64
C ARG A 143 -6.65 -2.11 20.79
N GLY A 144 -5.49 -2.76 20.70
CA GLY A 144 -4.41 -2.62 21.66
C GLY A 144 -3.90 -1.18 21.76
N PHE A 145 -3.64 -0.53 20.62
CA PHE A 145 -3.25 0.88 20.58
C PHE A 145 -4.33 1.79 21.12
N THR A 146 -5.60 1.61 20.75
CA THR A 146 -6.70 2.44 21.26
C THR A 146 -6.83 2.35 22.77
N LEU A 147 -6.75 1.14 23.35
CA LEU A 147 -6.79 0.97 24.80
C LEU A 147 -5.56 1.58 25.48
N THR A 148 -4.37 1.32 24.94
CA THR A 148 -3.12 1.86 25.50
C THR A 148 -3.10 3.38 25.47
N THR A 149 -3.53 4.00 24.36
CA THR A 149 -3.65 5.45 24.24
C THR A 149 -4.70 5.99 25.20
N ALA A 150 -5.86 5.34 25.36
CA ALA A 150 -6.87 5.78 26.31
C ALA A 150 -6.36 5.75 27.76
N ILE A 151 -5.64 4.70 28.15
CA ILE A 151 -5.00 4.60 29.48
C ILE A 151 -3.92 5.68 29.63
N GLY A 152 -3.07 5.86 28.63
CA GLY A 152 -2.01 6.88 28.67
C GLY A 152 -2.57 8.29 28.82
N LEU A 153 -3.65 8.61 28.10
CA LEU A 153 -4.33 9.90 28.23
C LEU A 153 -5.02 10.05 29.59
N TYR A 154 -5.64 8.98 30.11
CA TYR A 154 -6.22 9.01 31.46
C TYR A 154 -5.16 9.31 32.52
N GLU A 155 -4.02 8.62 32.48
CA GLU A 155 -2.89 8.87 33.38
C GLU A 155 -2.34 10.29 33.21
N PHE A 156 -2.24 10.79 31.98
CA PHE A 156 -1.74 12.13 31.70
C PHE A 156 -2.66 13.25 32.20
N GLU A 157 -3.98 13.04 32.15
CA GLU A 157 -4.96 14.00 32.68
C GLU A 157 -5.11 13.93 34.20
N THR A 158 -4.90 12.75 34.81
CA THR A 158 -5.14 12.56 36.26
C THR A 158 -3.89 12.78 37.11
N ASN A 159 -2.72 12.36 36.62
CA ASN A 159 -1.47 12.36 37.36
C ASN A 159 -0.42 13.34 36.81
N ASP A 160 -0.68 13.96 35.65
CA ASP A 160 0.21 14.97 35.04
C ASP A 160 -0.58 16.26 34.72
N VAL A 161 -0.04 17.11 33.84
CA VAL A 161 -0.52 18.47 33.57
C VAL A 161 -1.70 18.54 32.60
N GLY A 162 -2.06 17.43 31.93
CA GLY A 162 -3.07 17.39 30.88
C GLY A 162 -2.57 17.80 29.48
N VAL A 163 -3.26 17.33 28.44
CA VAL A 163 -2.88 17.46 27.02
C VAL A 163 -2.83 18.92 26.56
N THR A 164 -3.83 19.71 26.90
CA THR A 164 -3.93 21.11 26.45
C THR A 164 -2.84 21.99 27.06
N GLU A 165 -2.56 21.85 28.36
CA GLU A 165 -1.46 22.56 29.01
C GLU A 165 -0.09 22.04 28.56
N ALA A 166 0.06 20.73 28.33
CA ALA A 166 1.28 20.17 27.77
C ALA A 166 1.59 20.75 26.38
N LEU A 167 0.60 20.80 25.49
CA LEU A 167 0.75 21.41 24.16
C LEU A 167 1.15 22.89 24.26
N LYS A 168 0.54 23.64 25.18
CA LYS A 168 0.88 25.05 25.43
C LYS A 168 2.31 25.23 25.93
N ARG A 169 2.82 24.31 26.76
CA ARG A 169 4.22 24.33 27.22
C ARG A 169 5.19 23.99 26.10
N VAL A 170 4.90 22.95 25.32
CA VAL A 170 5.71 22.54 24.16
C VAL A 170 5.79 23.64 23.11
N TRP A 171 4.71 24.37 22.87
CA TRP A 171 4.69 25.47 21.89
C TRP A 171 5.57 26.67 22.28
N LYS A 172 5.82 26.86 23.58
CA LYS A 172 6.69 27.93 24.10
C LYS A 172 8.13 27.49 24.32
N ALA A 173 8.44 26.22 24.09
CA ALA A 173 9.77 25.64 24.27
C ALA A 173 10.75 26.06 23.18
#